data_AF-A0A9J8CDP9-F1
#
_entry.id   AF-A0A9J8CDP9-F1
#
_cell.length_a   1.000
_cell.length_b   1.000
_cell.length_c   1.000
_cell.angle_alpha   90.00
_cell.angle_beta   90.00
_cell.angle_gamma   90.00
#
_symmetry.space_group_name_H-M   'P 1'
#
loop_
_entity.id
_entity.type
_entity.pdbx_description
1 polymer ?
#
loop_
_entity_poly.entity_id
_entity_poly.type
_entity_poly.pdbx_seq_one_letter_code
_entity_poly.pdbx_strand_id
1 'polypeptide(L)'
;MAAGGSYSIVEYFGGDGGHRCGYCKHENGNFSHGMWSHTMTVQDYQDLIDRGWRRSGKYVYKPTMNKTCCPQYTIRCHALNFHPSKTHKKTLKKVNRFLSRGEMPVERHDEGHEDSLGEIMDSAHEEGVQPPRQDPLKIDRSEVQDISTSPDTDTTNSAAPAMPREDAAPAPEEKTPNVTPKPGKGADPSRPLGRKAKDIRKERRLQKEQQKQQEAESSSVNPVPSKSSSNQPKSLEEFITESLPNDPLHRLEFKRFLCDSPLEAEMAPDGPEVGYGSFHQQYWLDGRIVAVGVLDILPSCVSSVYLYYHPDFSSLSLGTYSALREIAFTRQLQQQSPKLAYYYLGFYVHSCPKMRYKGQYQPSDLLCPETYTWVSIERCIPRLEISAYSRLSENAHEGDACVLKELGRVLVLHRRTVMPYAAYARKRKGSNDEKEVEQYASLLGQTCAERILLYRA
;
A
#
# COMPACT_ATOMS: atom_id res chain seq x y z
N MET A 1 -21.08 21.46 22.55
CA MET A 1 -20.49 20.53 23.54
C MET A 1 -19.94 19.34 22.78
N ALA A 2 -18.77 19.48 22.16
CA ALA A 2 -18.09 18.36 21.51
C ALA A 2 -17.27 17.64 22.60
N ALA A 3 -17.63 16.40 22.90
CA ALA A 3 -16.77 15.51 23.66
C ALA A 3 -15.43 15.38 22.93
N GLY A 4 -14.31 15.31 23.65
CA GLY A 4 -12.95 15.25 23.11
C GLY A 4 -12.73 14.06 22.18
N GLY A 5 -13.10 14.20 20.91
CA GLY A 5 -12.93 13.21 19.87
C GLY A 5 -11.48 13.19 19.36
N SER A 6 -11.00 12.00 19.03
CA SER A 6 -9.75 11.82 18.27
C SER A 6 -9.89 12.42 16.88
N TYR A 7 -8.97 13.29 16.49
CA TYR A 7 -8.89 13.82 15.14
C TYR A 7 -7.99 12.94 14.26
N SER A 8 -8.40 12.77 13.00
CA SER A 8 -7.49 12.36 11.93
C SER A 8 -6.60 13.53 11.54
N ILE A 9 -5.29 13.29 11.45
CA ILE A 9 -4.30 14.31 11.10
C ILE A 9 -3.48 13.80 9.93
N VAL A 10 -3.46 14.56 8.84
CA VAL A 10 -2.78 14.19 7.60
C VAL A 10 -1.92 15.31 7.06
N GLU A 11 -0.82 14.94 6.41
CA GLU A 11 0.05 15.84 5.66
C GLU A 11 -0.02 15.46 4.18
N TYR A 12 -0.50 16.37 3.33
CA TYR A 12 -0.72 16.12 1.90
C TYR A 12 0.48 16.57 1.06
N PHE A 13 0.85 15.79 0.04
CA PHE A 13 2.05 16.04 -0.78
C PHE A 13 1.78 16.23 -2.28
N GLY A 14 0.52 16.25 -2.73
CA GLY A 14 0.20 16.30 -4.16
C GLY A 14 0.33 14.95 -4.88
N GLY A 15 0.43 14.97 -6.21
CA GLY A 15 0.39 13.74 -7.02
C GLY A 15 0.77 13.88 -8.50
N ASP A 16 1.76 14.72 -8.82
CA ASP A 16 2.14 15.00 -10.21
C ASP A 16 3.30 14.13 -10.74
N GLY A 17 4.01 13.43 -9.84
CA GLY A 17 5.07 12.49 -10.20
C GLY A 17 4.49 11.18 -10.73
N GLY A 18 4.92 10.76 -11.92
CA GLY A 18 4.60 9.44 -12.43
C GLY A 18 5.71 8.45 -12.14
N HIS A 19 5.30 7.21 -11.87
CA HIS A 19 6.18 6.11 -11.51
C HIS A 19 6.00 4.93 -12.46
N ARG A 20 6.94 3.99 -12.39
CA ARG A 20 6.85 2.73 -13.11
C ARG A 20 5.60 1.97 -12.68
N CYS A 21 4.75 1.64 -13.64
CA CYS A 21 3.53 0.92 -13.37
C CYS A 21 3.81 -0.52 -12.94
N GLY A 22 3.35 -0.91 -11.75
CA GLY A 22 3.48 -2.28 -11.25
C GLY A 22 2.79 -3.34 -12.11
N TYR A 23 1.77 -2.94 -12.88
CA TYR A 23 0.93 -3.83 -13.70
C TYR A 23 1.47 -3.95 -15.14
N CYS A 24 1.48 -2.84 -15.88
CA CYS A 24 1.87 -2.80 -17.30
C CYS A 24 3.38 -2.64 -17.50
N LYS A 25 4.15 -2.42 -16.42
CA LYS A 25 5.62 -2.18 -16.43
C LYS A 25 6.08 -0.95 -17.21
N HIS A 26 5.16 -0.08 -17.62
CA HIS A 26 5.46 1.21 -18.25
C HIS A 26 6.18 2.14 -17.26
N GLU A 27 7.33 2.71 -17.64
CA GLU A 27 8.22 3.48 -16.76
C GLU A 27 7.59 4.74 -16.15
N ASN A 28 6.66 5.37 -16.86
CA ASN A 28 5.94 6.56 -16.38
C ASN A 28 4.43 6.34 -16.53
N GLY A 29 3.92 5.31 -15.85
CA GLY A 29 2.57 4.77 -16.10
C GLY A 29 1.63 4.75 -14.91
N ASN A 30 2.12 5.02 -13.69
CA ASN A 30 1.32 5.07 -12.47
C ASN A 30 1.39 6.47 -11.85
N PHE A 31 0.22 7.07 -11.61
CA PHE A 31 0.09 8.40 -11.01
C PHE A 31 -0.86 8.30 -9.84
N SER A 32 -0.50 8.91 -8.71
CA SER A 32 -1.32 8.89 -7.50
C SER A 32 -1.12 10.17 -6.70
N HIS A 33 -2.17 10.58 -6.01
CA HIS A 33 -2.08 11.58 -4.95
C HIS A 33 -1.73 10.89 -3.64
N GLY A 34 -0.85 11.51 -2.85
CA GLY A 34 -0.35 10.94 -1.60
C GLY A 34 -0.53 11.87 -0.40
N MET A 35 -0.79 11.27 0.77
CA MET A 35 -0.71 11.93 2.06
C MET A 35 -0.09 11.00 3.11
N TRP A 36 0.58 11.59 4.10
CA TRP A 36 1.01 10.90 5.30
C TRP A 36 -0.05 11.07 6.37
N SER A 37 -0.52 9.96 6.94
CA SER A 37 -1.42 10.00 8.08
C SER A 37 -0.64 9.84 9.38
N HIS A 38 -0.68 10.88 10.22
CA HIS A 38 -0.13 10.83 11.57
C HIS A 38 -1.06 10.02 12.48
N THR A 39 -2.35 10.28 12.36
CA THR A 39 -3.47 9.59 13.01
C THR A 39 -4.65 9.53 12.04
N MET A 40 -5.47 8.50 12.15
CA MET A 40 -6.67 8.30 11.33
C MET A 40 -7.74 7.59 12.14
N THR A 41 -8.94 8.14 12.20
CA THR A 41 -10.10 7.43 12.76
C THR A 41 -10.59 6.37 11.78
N VAL A 42 -11.21 5.31 12.27
CA VAL A 42 -11.76 4.26 11.41
C VAL A 42 -12.90 4.75 10.52
N GLN A 43 -13.68 5.73 11.00
CA GLN A 43 -14.75 6.36 10.20
C GLN A 43 -14.18 7.25 9.10
N ASP A 44 -13.15 8.06 9.38
CA ASP A 44 -12.48 8.84 8.34
C ASP A 44 -11.88 7.94 7.27
N TYR A 45 -11.21 6.85 7.67
CA TYR A 45 -10.64 5.94 6.69
C TYR A 45 -11.72 5.20 5.88
N GLN A 46 -12.84 4.82 6.48
CA GLN A 46 -14.00 4.29 5.76
C GLN A 46 -14.46 5.25 4.65
N ASP A 47 -14.64 6.52 4.98
CA ASP A 47 -15.09 7.53 4.02
C ASP A 47 -14.03 7.77 2.92
N LEU A 48 -12.74 7.69 3.26
CA LEU A 48 -11.64 7.78 2.29
C LEU A 48 -11.62 6.57 1.34
N ILE A 49 -11.73 5.33 1.83
CA ILE A 49 -11.71 4.14 0.95
C ILE A 49 -12.93 4.08 0.02
N ASP A 50 -14.06 4.63 0.46
CA ASP A 50 -15.28 4.82 -0.32
C ASP A 50 -15.17 5.94 -1.35
N ARG A 51 -14.05 6.69 -1.32
CA ARG A 51 -13.65 7.66 -2.36
C ARG A 51 -12.41 7.22 -3.13
N GLY A 52 -12.04 5.95 -3.02
CA GLY A 52 -10.95 5.34 -3.78
C GLY A 52 -9.55 5.50 -3.20
N TRP A 53 -9.42 6.02 -1.97
CA TRP A 53 -8.13 6.02 -1.25
C TRP A 53 -7.76 4.62 -0.75
N ARG A 54 -6.46 4.35 -0.59
CA ARG A 54 -5.90 3.15 0.04
C ARG A 54 -4.68 3.53 0.86
N ARG A 55 -4.16 2.59 1.66
CA ARG A 55 -2.99 2.85 2.50
C ARG A 55 -1.96 1.73 2.47
N SER A 56 -0.72 2.12 2.71
CA SER A 56 0.44 1.26 2.94
C SER A 56 1.14 1.74 4.21
N GLY A 57 0.85 1.10 5.34
CA GLY A 57 1.21 1.66 6.66
C GLY A 57 0.52 3.01 6.87
N LYS A 58 1.32 4.06 7.15
CA LYS A 58 0.87 5.46 7.33
C LYS A 58 0.71 6.26 6.04
N TYR A 59 1.23 5.77 4.92
CA TYR A 59 1.07 6.43 3.63
C TYR A 59 -0.31 6.09 3.07
N VAL A 60 -1.10 7.11 2.72
CA VAL A 60 -2.45 7.00 2.15
C VAL A 60 -2.41 7.60 0.75
N TYR A 61 -2.94 6.88 -0.23
CA TYR A 61 -2.79 7.22 -1.64
C TYR A 61 -4.08 7.00 -2.43
N LYS A 62 -4.28 7.79 -3.49
CA LYS A 62 -5.41 7.70 -4.41
C LYS A 62 -4.93 7.77 -5.85
N PRO A 63 -5.09 6.70 -6.65
CA PRO A 63 -4.68 6.69 -8.04
C PRO A 63 -5.40 7.76 -8.88
N THR A 64 -4.64 8.40 -9.78
CA THR A 64 -5.16 9.35 -10.76
C THR A 64 -5.65 8.58 -11.98
N MET A 65 -6.91 8.17 -11.91
CA MET A 65 -7.52 7.14 -12.76
C MET A 65 -7.47 7.44 -14.27
N ASN A 66 -7.57 8.71 -14.66
CA ASN A 66 -7.53 9.15 -16.06
C ASN A 66 -6.10 9.36 -16.61
N LYS A 67 -5.06 9.31 -15.77
CA LYS A 67 -3.65 9.43 -16.17
C LYS A 67 -2.91 8.09 -16.16
N THR A 68 -3.29 7.17 -15.27
CA THR A 68 -2.59 5.89 -15.06
C THR A 68 -2.87 4.89 -16.20
N CYS A 69 -1.84 4.19 -16.73
CA CYS A 69 -2.00 3.19 -17.82
C CYS A 69 -2.97 2.05 -17.45
N CYS A 70 -3.04 1.73 -16.16
CA CYS A 70 -3.81 0.65 -15.58
C CYS A 70 -4.71 1.19 -14.46
N PRO A 71 -5.90 1.74 -14.79
CA PRO A 71 -6.80 2.32 -13.80
C PRO A 71 -7.20 1.32 -12.71
N GLN A 72 -7.17 1.78 -11.46
CA GLN A 72 -7.28 0.98 -10.26
C GLN A 72 -8.65 1.20 -9.60
N TYR A 73 -9.68 0.50 -10.08
CA TYR A 73 -11.04 0.67 -9.56
C TYR A 73 -11.17 -0.01 -8.19
N THR A 74 -11.69 0.71 -7.21
CA THR A 74 -12.03 0.09 -5.93
C THR A 74 -13.12 -0.96 -6.13
N ILE A 75 -12.91 -2.16 -5.58
CA ILE A 75 -13.87 -3.27 -5.66
C ILE A 75 -14.29 -3.73 -4.26
N ARG A 76 -15.60 -3.97 -4.10
CA ARG A 76 -16.17 -4.61 -2.91
C ARG A 76 -17.05 -5.78 -3.27
N CYS A 77 -17.08 -6.79 -2.42
CA CYS A 77 -17.98 -7.93 -2.48
C CYS A 77 -19.07 -7.81 -1.41
N HIS A 78 -20.31 -8.15 -1.75
CA HIS A 78 -21.43 -8.25 -0.81
C HIS A 78 -21.32 -9.57 -0.04
N ALA A 79 -20.69 -9.55 1.14
CA ALA A 79 -20.31 -10.77 1.85
C ALA A 79 -21.49 -11.66 2.23
N LEU A 80 -22.63 -11.06 2.59
CA LEU A 80 -23.86 -11.78 2.95
C LEU A 80 -24.47 -12.54 1.76
N ASN A 81 -24.36 -11.97 0.57
CA ASN A 81 -24.92 -12.50 -0.68
C ASN A 81 -23.89 -13.28 -1.51
N PHE A 82 -22.67 -13.45 -1.01
CA PHE A 82 -21.60 -14.11 -1.73
C PHE A 82 -21.89 -15.60 -1.93
N HIS A 83 -21.70 -16.07 -3.16
CA HIS A 83 -21.82 -17.48 -3.52
C HIS A 83 -20.50 -18.01 -4.09
N PRO A 84 -19.93 -19.09 -3.51
CA PRO A 84 -18.68 -19.67 -4.02
C PRO A 84 -18.83 -20.21 -5.45
N SER A 85 -17.95 -19.75 -6.35
CA SER A 85 -17.81 -20.26 -7.72
C SER A 85 -17.21 -21.67 -7.74
N LYS A 86 -17.15 -22.30 -8.92
CA LYS A 86 -16.45 -23.58 -9.12
C LYS A 86 -14.97 -23.49 -8.70
N THR A 87 -14.30 -22.40 -9.03
CA THR A 87 -12.90 -22.14 -8.66
C THR A 87 -12.74 -21.99 -7.15
N HIS A 88 -13.61 -21.21 -6.49
CA HIS A 88 -13.61 -21.09 -5.03
C HIS A 88 -13.78 -22.45 -4.33
N LYS A 89 -14.74 -23.26 -4.79
CA LYS A 89 -14.98 -24.62 -4.27
C LYS A 89 -13.78 -25.54 -4.51
N LYS A 90 -13.09 -25.43 -5.65
CA LYS A 90 -11.87 -26.18 -5.96
C LYS A 90 -10.75 -25.84 -4.98
N THR A 91 -10.53 -24.55 -4.69
CA THR A 91 -9.54 -24.09 -3.70
C THR A 91 -9.85 -24.62 -2.29
N LEU A 92 -11.10 -24.54 -1.85
CA LEU A 92 -11.51 -25.10 -0.54
C LEU A 92 -11.24 -26.62 -0.46
N LYS A 93 -11.61 -27.38 -1.49
CA LYS A 93 -11.32 -28.83 -1.55
C LYS A 93 -9.83 -29.11 -1.53
N LYS A 94 -9.03 -28.28 -2.22
CA LYS A 94 -7.58 -28.38 -2.30
C LYS A 94 -6.94 -28.23 -0.92
N VAL A 95 -7.29 -27.17 -0.19
CA VAL A 95 -6.83 -26.94 1.18
C VAL A 95 -7.32 -28.03 2.13
N ASN A 96 -8.60 -28.43 2.06
CA ASN A 96 -9.14 -29.48 2.93
C ASN A 96 -8.46 -30.84 2.72
N ARG A 97 -8.10 -31.19 1.48
CA ARG A 97 -7.37 -32.42 1.18
C ARG A 97 -5.96 -32.38 1.77
N PHE A 98 -5.25 -31.25 1.63
CA PHE A 98 -3.97 -31.06 2.29
C PHE A 98 -4.08 -31.23 3.81
N LEU A 99 -5.05 -30.55 4.44
CA LEU A 99 -5.24 -30.62 5.90
C LEU A 99 -5.65 -32.02 6.39
N SER A 100 -6.44 -32.76 5.62
CA SER A 100 -6.95 -34.09 6.03
C SER A 100 -6.02 -35.25 5.69
N ARG A 101 -5.18 -35.12 4.65
CA ARG A 101 -4.36 -36.23 4.12
C ARG A 101 -2.86 -35.92 4.03
N GLY A 102 -2.44 -34.68 4.28
CA GLY A 102 -1.06 -34.23 4.04
C GLY A 102 -0.69 -34.13 2.56
N GLU A 103 -1.64 -34.31 1.65
CA GLU A 103 -1.38 -34.34 0.21
C GLU A 103 -1.26 -32.92 -0.35
N MET A 104 -0.02 -32.51 -0.66
CA MET A 104 0.22 -31.27 -1.40
C MET A 104 -0.24 -31.41 -2.86
N PRO A 105 -0.95 -30.42 -3.41
CA PRO A 105 -1.33 -30.41 -4.81
C PRO A 105 -0.09 -30.43 -5.70
N VAL A 106 -0.03 -31.39 -6.62
CA VAL A 106 1.00 -31.42 -7.66
C VAL A 106 0.76 -30.24 -8.59
N GLU A 107 1.76 -29.35 -8.74
CA GLU A 107 1.74 -28.28 -9.71
C GLU A 107 1.70 -28.89 -11.12
N ARG A 108 0.53 -28.87 -11.76
CA ARG A 108 0.42 -29.11 -13.20
C ARG A 108 0.58 -27.76 -13.90
N HIS A 109 1.68 -27.59 -14.63
CA HIS A 109 1.77 -26.59 -15.67
C HIS A 109 0.79 -26.97 -16.78
N ASP A 110 -0.44 -26.47 -16.67
CA ASP A 110 -1.45 -26.59 -17.72
C ASP A 110 -1.50 -25.22 -18.42
N GLU A 111 -1.14 -25.17 -19.70
CA GLU A 111 -0.89 -23.95 -20.51
C GLU A 111 -2.16 -23.06 -20.76
N GLY A 112 -3.21 -23.18 -19.94
CA GLY A 112 -4.48 -22.49 -20.20
C GLY A 112 -5.26 -21.97 -18.99
N HIS A 113 -4.79 -22.15 -17.76
CA HIS A 113 -5.45 -21.57 -16.58
C HIS A 113 -4.45 -21.31 -15.46
N GLU A 114 -3.62 -20.28 -15.65
CA GLU A 114 -2.83 -19.71 -14.56
C GLU A 114 -3.79 -19.27 -13.45
N ASP A 115 -3.78 -20.01 -12.33
CA ASP A 115 -4.27 -19.53 -11.05
C ASP A 115 -3.32 -18.39 -10.64
N SER A 116 -3.55 -17.22 -11.22
CA SER A 116 -2.68 -16.02 -11.29
C SER A 116 -2.46 -15.32 -9.94
N LEU A 117 -2.60 -16.07 -8.86
CA LEU A 117 -2.44 -15.64 -7.49
C LEU A 117 -1.09 -16.04 -6.88
N GLY A 118 -0.39 -16.99 -7.52
CA GLY A 118 0.87 -17.55 -7.05
C GLY A 118 2.12 -16.89 -7.63
N GLU A 119 2.00 -16.13 -8.72
CA GLU A 119 3.13 -15.36 -9.21
C GLU A 119 3.34 -14.13 -8.33
N ILE A 120 4.55 -14.00 -7.78
CA ILE A 120 5.01 -12.83 -7.05
C ILE A 120 4.70 -11.62 -7.92
N MET A 121 3.67 -10.86 -7.53
CA MET A 121 3.53 -9.51 -8.01
C MET A 121 4.81 -8.84 -7.52
N ASP A 122 5.69 -8.46 -8.45
CA ASP A 122 6.69 -7.42 -8.20
C ASP A 122 5.95 -6.41 -7.34
N SER A 123 6.30 -6.35 -6.04
CA SER A 123 5.75 -5.32 -5.19
C SER A 123 5.98 -4.07 -5.99
N ALA A 124 4.90 -3.41 -6.40
CA ALA A 124 5.00 -2.11 -7.01
C ALA A 124 5.60 -1.26 -5.89
N HIS A 125 6.92 -1.26 -5.81
CA HIS A 125 7.68 -0.21 -5.20
C HIS A 125 7.26 0.98 -6.05
N GLU A 126 6.20 1.67 -5.62
CA GLU A 126 6.29 3.11 -5.66
C GLU A 126 7.62 3.39 -4.98
N GLU A 127 8.65 3.70 -5.77
CA GLU A 127 9.94 4.11 -5.25
C GLU A 127 9.65 5.11 -4.15
N GLY A 128 10.02 4.73 -2.94
CA GLY A 128 9.40 5.25 -1.74
C GLY A 128 9.37 6.76 -1.77
N VAL A 129 8.17 7.33 -1.82
CA VAL A 129 7.94 8.70 -1.37
C VAL A 129 8.65 8.77 -0.03
N GLN A 130 9.76 9.51 0.02
CA GLN A 130 10.53 9.58 1.25
C GLN A 130 9.57 10.15 2.29
N PRO A 131 9.34 9.45 3.42
CA PRO A 131 8.52 10.01 4.47
C PRO A 131 9.13 11.37 4.82
N PRO A 132 8.31 12.40 5.05
CA PRO A 132 8.81 13.72 5.39
C PRO A 132 9.86 13.63 6.48
N ARG A 133 11.01 14.30 6.28
CA ARG A 133 12.09 14.36 7.28
C ARG A 133 11.66 15.23 8.45
N GLN A 134 10.89 14.72 9.40
CA GLN A 134 10.58 15.43 10.64
C GLN A 134 10.41 14.48 11.83
N ASP A 135 10.85 14.96 13.00
CA ASP A 135 10.64 14.32 14.30
C ASP A 135 9.16 13.99 14.50
N PRO A 136 8.82 12.86 15.18
CA PRO A 136 7.44 12.53 15.45
C PRO A 136 6.75 13.73 16.12
N LEU A 137 5.70 14.26 15.48
CA LEU A 137 4.83 15.27 16.07
C LEU A 137 4.25 14.72 17.37
N LYS A 138 4.92 15.01 18.50
CA LYS A 138 4.38 14.80 19.84
C LYS A 138 3.37 15.91 20.10
N ILE A 139 2.13 15.69 19.68
CA ILE A 139 1.03 16.61 19.94
C ILE A 139 0.36 16.14 21.23
N ASP A 140 0.48 16.94 22.28
CA ASP A 140 -0.27 16.74 23.51
C ASP A 140 -1.74 17.08 23.25
N ARG A 141 -2.62 16.10 23.48
CA ARG A 141 -4.04 16.13 23.09
C ARG A 141 -4.87 17.13 23.89
N SER A 142 -4.28 17.81 24.88
CA SER A 142 -4.96 18.75 25.77
C SER A 142 -5.00 20.20 25.29
N GLU A 143 -4.26 20.59 24.24
CA GLU A 143 -4.10 22.01 23.84
C GLU A 143 -5.01 22.47 22.68
N VAL A 144 -5.90 21.60 22.16
CA VAL A 144 -6.80 21.99 21.06
C VAL A 144 -7.87 22.94 21.58
N GLN A 145 -7.66 24.25 21.38
CA GLN A 145 -8.68 25.27 21.66
C GLN A 145 -9.74 25.26 20.55
N ASP A 146 -10.92 24.79 20.91
CA ASP A 146 -12.09 24.69 20.06
C ASP A 146 -12.73 26.08 19.90
N ILE A 147 -12.61 26.68 18.71
CA ILE A 147 -13.28 27.94 18.37
C ILE A 147 -14.12 27.69 17.12
N SER A 148 -15.38 27.27 17.32
CA SER A 148 -16.41 27.36 16.29
C SER A 148 -17.38 28.49 16.63
N THR A 149 -17.82 29.16 15.57
CA THR A 149 -18.80 30.27 15.49
C THR A 149 -18.25 31.69 15.68
N SER A 150 -18.07 32.41 14.57
CA SER A 150 -18.89 33.59 14.22
C SER A 150 -18.62 34.01 12.76
N PRO A 151 -19.66 34.39 11.99
CA PRO A 151 -19.54 34.79 10.59
C PRO A 151 -19.21 36.28 10.50
N ASP A 152 -18.48 36.70 9.46
CA ASP A 152 -18.67 38.04 8.93
C ASP A 152 -18.26 38.15 7.46
N THR A 153 -19.13 38.87 6.79
CA THR A 153 -19.26 39.27 5.39
C THR A 153 -18.12 40.20 4.93
N ASP A 154 -17.72 40.09 3.66
CA ASP A 154 -18.18 41.01 2.58
C ASP A 154 -17.10 41.43 1.54
N THR A 155 -17.59 41.55 0.30
CA THR A 155 -17.23 42.45 -0.81
C THR A 155 -15.92 42.32 -1.64
N THR A 156 -16.12 41.85 -2.89
CA THR A 156 -15.65 42.36 -4.21
C THR A 156 -14.27 43.02 -4.37
N ASN A 157 -13.49 42.59 -5.39
CA ASN A 157 -13.37 43.35 -6.65
C ASN A 157 -12.50 42.67 -7.72
N SER A 158 -12.89 42.97 -8.96
CA SER A 158 -12.40 42.52 -10.27
C SER A 158 -10.96 42.91 -10.62
N ALA A 159 -10.30 42.09 -11.44
CA ALA A 159 -9.48 42.55 -12.59
C ALA A 159 -9.04 41.37 -13.48
N ALA A 160 -9.32 41.48 -14.78
CA ALA A 160 -8.70 40.69 -15.85
C ALA A 160 -7.24 41.11 -16.07
N PRO A 161 -6.40 40.30 -16.76
CA PRO A 161 -6.19 40.63 -18.17
C PRO A 161 -5.83 39.45 -19.12
N ALA A 162 -6.18 39.69 -20.39
CA ALA A 162 -5.42 39.50 -21.64
C ALA A 162 -4.75 38.16 -22.00
N MET A 163 -5.15 37.67 -23.18
CA MET A 163 -4.43 36.72 -24.05
C MET A 163 -3.15 37.32 -24.66
N PRO A 164 -2.26 36.46 -25.19
CA PRO A 164 -2.13 36.41 -26.66
C PRO A 164 -2.06 34.99 -27.26
N ARG A 165 -2.29 34.97 -28.58
CA ARG A 165 -2.37 33.85 -29.51
C ARG A 165 -1.01 33.34 -30.02
N GLU A 166 -1.12 32.12 -30.58
CA GLU A 166 -0.28 31.33 -31.48
C GLU A 166 0.57 32.10 -32.53
N ASP A 167 1.75 31.58 -32.91
CA ASP A 167 1.90 30.71 -34.10
C ASP A 167 3.36 30.35 -34.48
N ALA A 168 3.49 29.14 -35.04
CA ALA A 168 4.36 28.66 -36.13
C ALA A 168 5.90 28.55 -36.02
N ALA A 169 6.37 27.32 -36.33
CA ALA A 169 7.72 26.93 -36.75
C ALA A 169 7.98 27.25 -38.25
N PRO A 170 9.23 27.10 -38.78
CA PRO A 170 9.68 25.78 -39.28
C PRO A 170 11.21 25.49 -39.16
N ALA A 171 11.57 24.23 -39.46
CA ALA A 171 12.93 23.65 -39.51
C ALA A 171 13.75 24.04 -40.76
N PRO A 172 15.05 23.64 -40.85
CA PRO A 172 15.35 22.46 -41.68
C PRO A 172 16.46 21.52 -41.16
N GLU A 173 16.60 20.42 -41.92
CA GLU A 173 17.31 19.15 -41.74
C GLU A 173 18.87 19.20 -41.75
N GLU A 174 19.54 18.22 -41.12
CA GLU A 174 20.43 17.26 -41.84
C GLU A 174 21.05 16.14 -40.95
N LYS A 175 20.87 14.90 -41.42
CA LYS A 175 21.80 13.74 -41.50
C LYS A 175 22.41 13.06 -40.25
N THR A 176 21.93 11.83 -40.04
CA THR A 176 22.58 10.70 -39.33
C THR A 176 23.81 10.14 -40.06
N PRO A 177 24.68 9.38 -39.36
CA PRO A 177 24.88 8.00 -39.80
C PRO A 177 24.78 6.94 -38.70
N ASN A 178 24.33 5.79 -39.16
CA ASN A 178 24.05 4.53 -38.48
C ASN A 178 25.36 3.74 -38.24
N VAL A 179 25.56 3.14 -37.06
CA VAL A 179 26.62 2.15 -36.81
C VAL A 179 26.04 0.93 -36.11
N THR A 180 25.96 -0.18 -36.86
CA THR A 180 25.71 -1.54 -36.38
C THR A 180 27.01 -2.19 -35.82
N PRO A 181 26.89 -3.23 -34.96
CA PRO A 181 27.92 -3.63 -34.00
C PRO A 181 29.01 -4.54 -34.59
N LYS A 182 30.23 -4.46 -34.06
CA LYS A 182 31.33 -5.40 -34.36
C LYS A 182 31.25 -6.66 -33.48
N PRO A 183 31.45 -7.87 -34.02
CA PRO A 183 31.44 -9.12 -33.27
C PRO A 183 32.78 -9.34 -32.54
N GLY A 184 32.72 -9.67 -31.25
CA GLY A 184 33.89 -9.90 -30.39
C GLY A 184 33.99 -11.34 -29.87
N LYS A 185 34.83 -12.13 -30.55
CA LYS A 185 35.57 -13.36 -30.16
C LYS A 185 34.98 -14.30 -29.08
N GLY A 186 34.70 -15.54 -29.51
CA GLY A 186 34.37 -16.68 -28.66
C GLY A 186 35.47 -17.07 -27.67
N ALA A 187 35.10 -17.97 -26.74
CA ALA A 187 35.92 -18.36 -25.59
C ALA A 187 37.28 -18.95 -26.00
N ASP A 188 38.35 -18.41 -25.39
CA ASP A 188 39.73 -18.87 -25.49
C ASP A 188 39.86 -20.32 -24.94
N PRO A 189 40.21 -21.32 -25.79
CA PRO A 189 40.38 -22.71 -25.37
C PRO A 189 41.57 -22.99 -24.45
N SER A 190 42.42 -21.99 -24.18
CA SER A 190 43.61 -22.13 -23.32
C SER A 190 43.40 -21.70 -21.86
N ARG A 191 42.18 -21.29 -21.48
CA ARG A 191 41.86 -20.87 -20.11
C ARG A 191 41.54 -22.09 -19.22
N PRO A 192 42.21 -22.28 -18.06
CA PRO A 192 41.89 -23.40 -17.17
C PRO A 192 40.45 -23.26 -16.66
N LEU A 193 39.69 -24.36 -16.68
CA LEU A 193 38.32 -24.41 -16.15
C LEU A 193 38.33 -23.99 -14.68
N GLY A 194 37.69 -22.85 -14.38
CA GLY A 194 37.57 -22.33 -13.03
C GLY A 194 36.83 -23.31 -12.13
N ARG A 195 37.52 -23.84 -11.10
CA ARG A 195 36.88 -24.65 -10.06
C ARG A 195 35.79 -23.81 -9.37
N LYS A 196 34.61 -24.38 -9.16
CA LYS A 196 33.50 -23.69 -8.50
C LYS A 196 33.94 -23.29 -7.09
N ALA A 197 33.63 -22.05 -6.69
CA ALA A 197 34.05 -21.48 -5.39
C ALA A 197 33.67 -22.34 -4.16
N LYS A 198 32.69 -23.23 -4.31
CA LYS A 198 32.27 -24.20 -3.28
C LYS A 198 33.33 -25.26 -3.00
N ASP A 199 34.08 -25.70 -4.01
CA ASP A 199 35.06 -26.78 -3.88
C ASP A 199 36.35 -26.26 -3.22
N ILE A 200 36.76 -25.03 -3.59
CA ILE A 200 37.89 -24.31 -2.97
C ILE A 200 37.64 -24.09 -1.47
N ARG A 201 36.39 -23.77 -1.08
CA ARG A 201 36.02 -23.59 0.33
C ARG A 201 36.04 -24.92 1.11
N LYS A 202 35.67 -26.03 0.46
CA LYS A 202 35.69 -27.36 1.08
C LYS A 202 37.12 -27.84 1.33
N GLU A 203 38.02 -27.60 0.36
CA GLU A 203 39.44 -27.95 0.45
C GLU A 203 40.18 -27.12 1.52
N ARG A 204 39.91 -25.81 1.60
CA ARG A 204 40.44 -24.96 2.68
C ARG A 204 39.97 -25.38 4.08
N ARG A 205 38.77 -25.95 4.19
CA ARG A 205 38.24 -26.45 5.47
C ARG A 205 38.96 -27.75 5.88
N LEU A 206 39.19 -28.66 4.93
CA LEU A 206 39.98 -29.87 5.16
C LEU A 206 41.43 -29.57 5.55
N GLN A 207 42.07 -28.62 4.87
CA GLN A 207 43.45 -28.20 5.19
C GLN A 207 43.55 -27.62 6.61
N LYS A 208 42.57 -26.80 7.03
CA LYS A 208 42.53 -26.28 8.40
C LYS A 208 42.28 -27.37 9.46
N GLU A 209 41.51 -28.41 9.14
CA GLU A 209 41.29 -29.54 10.03
C GLU A 209 42.55 -30.41 10.16
N GLN A 210 43.30 -30.63 9.08
CA GLN A 210 44.59 -31.33 9.10
C GLN A 210 45.67 -30.55 9.85
N GLN A 211 45.71 -29.21 9.68
CA GLN A 211 46.66 -28.36 10.40
C GLN A 211 46.39 -28.33 11.91
N LYS A 212 45.12 -28.32 12.31
CA LYS A 212 44.73 -28.46 13.73
C LYS A 212 45.10 -29.81 14.33
N GLN A 213 45.07 -30.89 13.54
CA GLN A 213 45.50 -32.22 14.01
C GLN A 213 47.03 -32.28 14.18
N GLN A 214 47.80 -31.64 13.28
CA GLN A 214 49.26 -31.55 13.41
C GLN A 214 49.73 -30.62 14.56
N GLU A 215 48.99 -29.55 14.85
CA GLU A 215 49.27 -28.68 16.00
C GLU A 215 48.94 -29.35 17.36
N ALA A 216 47.99 -30.29 17.37
CA ALA A 216 47.64 -31.08 18.55
C ALA A 216 48.68 -32.18 18.88
N GLU A 217 49.44 -32.67 17.89
CA GLU A 217 50.50 -33.68 18.10
C GLU A 217 51.87 -33.07 18.48
N SER A 218 52.06 -31.76 18.36
CA SER A 218 53.38 -31.12 18.49
C SER A 218 53.58 -30.19 19.69
N SER A 219 52.64 -30.08 20.63
CA SER A 219 52.77 -29.17 21.79
C SER A 219 52.88 -29.90 23.13
N SER A 220 54.13 -30.11 23.56
CA SER A 220 54.51 -30.36 24.95
C SER A 220 55.24 -29.14 25.52
N VAL A 221 54.88 -28.75 26.75
CA VAL A 221 55.54 -27.85 27.71
C VAL A 221 55.14 -26.35 27.77
N ASN A 222 54.38 -26.06 28.83
CA ASN A 222 54.28 -24.88 29.73
C ASN A 222 53.58 -23.54 29.34
N PRO A 223 52.93 -22.86 30.33
CA PRO A 223 51.77 -22.01 30.10
C PRO A 223 52.05 -20.50 30.21
N VAL A 224 51.30 -19.70 29.44
CA VAL A 224 51.27 -18.22 29.44
C VAL A 224 49.81 -17.76 29.51
N PRO A 225 49.48 -16.64 30.19
CA PRO A 225 48.24 -16.51 30.94
C PRO A 225 47.01 -16.22 30.07
N SER A 226 45.88 -16.77 30.54
CA SER A 226 44.56 -16.69 29.95
C SER A 226 44.03 -15.26 29.82
N LYS A 227 43.89 -14.77 28.59
CA LYS A 227 42.80 -13.84 28.25
C LYS A 227 41.60 -14.68 27.81
N SER A 228 40.75 -15.02 28.76
CA SER A 228 39.43 -15.57 28.47
C SER A 228 38.56 -14.44 27.88
N SER A 229 38.62 -14.20 26.57
CA SER A 229 37.47 -13.58 25.90
C SER A 229 36.38 -14.65 25.88
N SER A 230 35.41 -14.51 26.78
CA SER A 230 34.22 -15.34 26.81
C SER A 230 33.63 -15.34 25.39
N ASN A 231 33.71 -16.49 24.71
CA ASN A 231 33.22 -16.66 23.36
C ASN A 231 31.71 -16.96 23.44
N GLN A 232 30.97 -16.02 24.05
CA GLN A 232 29.52 -16.08 24.07
C GLN A 232 29.02 -15.70 22.66
N PRO A 233 28.16 -16.50 22.04
CA PRO A 233 27.58 -16.15 20.75
C PRO A 233 26.78 -14.86 20.93
N LYS A 234 27.16 -13.80 20.20
CA LYS A 234 26.43 -12.54 20.19
C LYS A 234 24.97 -12.80 19.83
N SER A 235 24.05 -12.09 20.47
CA SER A 235 22.64 -12.15 20.10
C SER A 235 22.42 -11.51 18.72
N LEU A 236 21.31 -11.84 18.05
CA LEU A 236 20.96 -11.21 16.78
C LEU A 236 20.84 -9.68 16.93
N GLU A 237 20.28 -9.23 18.05
CA GLU A 237 20.13 -7.83 18.40
C GLU A 237 21.50 -7.16 18.56
N GLU A 238 22.48 -7.83 19.17
CA GLU A 238 23.85 -7.33 19.29
C GLU A 238 24.55 -7.21 17.92
N PHE A 239 24.27 -8.12 16.98
CA PHE A 239 24.76 -8.00 15.61
C PHE A 239 24.09 -6.87 14.82
N ILE A 240 22.80 -6.64 15.04
CA ILE A 240 22.03 -5.59 14.35
C ILE A 240 22.37 -4.20 14.90
N THR A 241 22.61 -4.10 16.21
CA THR A 241 22.90 -2.84 16.92
C THR A 241 24.39 -2.56 17.04
N GLU A 242 25.25 -3.43 16.51
CA GLU A 242 26.69 -3.23 16.49
C GLU A 242 27.02 -1.89 15.84
N SER A 243 27.69 -1.02 16.60
CA SER A 243 27.94 0.35 16.20
C SER A 243 28.87 0.36 14.98
N LEU A 244 28.37 0.92 13.86
CA LEU A 244 29.18 1.16 12.67
C LEU A 244 30.26 2.23 12.96
N PRO A 245 31.38 2.27 12.20
CA PRO A 245 32.36 3.35 12.28
C PRO A 245 31.69 4.72 12.11
N ASN A 246 32.31 5.77 12.65
CA ASN A 246 31.77 7.14 12.61
C ASN A 246 31.48 7.68 11.20
N ASP A 247 32.06 7.08 10.16
CA ASP A 247 31.84 7.42 8.74
C ASP A 247 31.64 6.14 7.91
N PRO A 248 30.43 5.53 7.91
CA PRO A 248 30.16 4.33 7.15
C PRO A 248 29.96 4.67 5.66
N LEU A 249 30.62 3.91 4.77
CA LEU A 249 30.51 4.07 3.32
C LEU A 249 29.06 3.97 2.80
N HIS A 250 28.23 3.19 3.50
CA HIS A 250 26.82 2.98 3.20
C HIS A 250 26.01 2.98 4.50
N ARG A 251 24.84 3.62 4.50
CA ARG A 251 23.87 3.61 5.59
C ARG A 251 22.67 2.78 5.18
N LEU A 252 22.52 1.59 5.78
CA LEU A 252 21.29 0.80 5.63
C LEU A 252 20.26 1.32 6.63
N GLU A 253 19.12 1.79 6.15
CA GLU A 253 18.00 2.21 6.98
C GLU A 253 16.90 1.14 6.91
N PHE A 254 16.50 0.60 8.07
CA PHE A 254 15.29 -0.20 8.20
C PHE A 254 14.17 0.70 8.70
N LYS A 255 13.10 0.83 7.92
CA LYS A 255 11.85 1.43 8.35
C LYS A 255 10.87 0.31 8.68
N ARG A 256 10.15 0.43 9.80
CA ARG A 256 9.03 -0.44 10.20
C ARG A 256 7.81 -0.25 9.27
N PHE A 257 8.03 -0.44 7.98
CA PHE A 257 7.00 -0.40 6.96
C PHE A 257 6.05 -1.57 7.22
N LEU A 258 4.74 -1.28 7.35
CA LEU A 258 3.66 -2.21 7.68
C LEU A 258 3.49 -2.61 9.16
N CYS A 259 4.39 -2.20 10.07
CA CYS A 259 4.18 -2.45 11.50
C CYS A 259 3.33 -1.37 12.17
N ASP A 260 3.46 -0.13 11.69
CA ASP A 260 2.72 1.01 12.24
C ASP A 260 1.45 1.24 11.41
N SER A 261 0.30 1.23 12.08
CA SER A 261 -0.96 1.67 11.49
C SER A 261 -1.27 3.11 11.90
N PRO A 262 -1.78 3.96 11.01
CA PRO A 262 -2.36 5.24 11.38
C PRO A 262 -3.74 5.08 12.02
N LEU A 263 -4.40 3.93 11.85
CA LEU A 263 -5.76 3.71 12.34
C LEU A 263 -5.78 3.60 13.86
N GLU A 264 -6.54 4.49 14.48
CA GLU A 264 -6.84 4.42 15.91
C GLU A 264 -7.87 3.31 16.15
N ALA A 265 -7.52 2.33 16.97
CA ALA A 265 -8.43 1.26 17.32
C ALA A 265 -9.63 1.83 18.11
N GLU A 266 -10.83 1.38 17.77
CA GLU A 266 -12.07 1.90 18.32
C GLU A 266 -13.00 0.76 18.77
N MET A 267 -13.52 0.87 19.99
CA MET A 267 -14.57 -0.01 20.52
C MET A 267 -15.89 0.76 20.52
N ALA A 268 -16.70 0.58 19.47
CA ALA A 268 -18.00 1.22 19.37
C ALA A 268 -19.09 0.35 20.02
N PRO A 269 -20.11 0.92 20.68
CA PRO A 269 -21.22 0.16 21.25
C PRO A 269 -22.02 -0.65 20.23
N ASP A 270 -22.11 -0.18 18.98
CA ASP A 270 -22.73 -0.89 17.84
C ASP A 270 -21.69 -1.59 16.95
N GLY A 271 -20.44 -1.70 17.42
CA GLY A 271 -19.33 -2.33 16.73
C GLY A 271 -19.16 -3.81 17.06
N PRO A 272 -18.30 -4.52 16.30
CA PRO A 272 -17.94 -5.89 16.63
C PRO A 272 -17.11 -5.95 17.93
N GLU A 273 -17.20 -7.06 18.65
CA GLU A 273 -16.48 -7.29 19.91
C GLU A 273 -14.96 -7.16 19.77
N VAL A 274 -14.42 -7.47 18.58
CA VAL A 274 -12.98 -7.32 18.28
C VAL A 274 -12.54 -5.86 18.09
N GLY A 275 -13.49 -4.93 17.97
CA GLY A 275 -13.27 -3.53 17.65
C GLY A 275 -12.99 -3.26 16.17
N TYR A 276 -12.88 -1.98 15.85
CA TYR A 276 -12.42 -1.48 14.56
C TYR A 276 -10.93 -1.13 14.62
N GLY A 277 -10.25 -1.15 13.47
CA GLY A 277 -8.82 -0.85 13.36
C GLY A 277 -8.07 -1.82 12.45
N SER A 278 -6.76 -1.94 12.65
CA SER A 278 -5.89 -2.83 11.88
C SER A 278 -5.58 -4.12 12.64
N PHE A 279 -5.66 -5.25 11.92
CA PHE A 279 -5.52 -6.59 12.48
C PHE A 279 -4.63 -7.48 11.61
N HIS A 280 -4.01 -8.48 12.23
CA HIS A 280 -3.35 -9.57 11.53
C HIS A 280 -4.18 -10.85 11.65
N GLN A 281 -4.69 -11.35 10.53
CA GLN A 281 -5.29 -12.67 10.43
C GLN A 281 -4.19 -13.70 10.21
N GLN A 282 -3.87 -14.46 11.26
CA GLN A 282 -2.79 -15.44 11.24
C GLN A 282 -3.30 -16.85 10.92
N TYR A 283 -2.62 -17.53 10.02
CA TYR A 283 -2.88 -18.92 9.67
C TYR A 283 -1.80 -19.80 10.29
N TRP A 284 -2.19 -20.60 11.27
CA TRP A 284 -1.29 -21.50 12.00
C TRP A 284 -1.48 -22.94 11.52
N LEU A 285 -0.36 -23.62 11.26
CA LEU A 285 -0.30 -25.04 10.94
C LEU A 285 0.78 -25.69 11.81
N ASP A 286 0.40 -26.67 12.61
CA ASP A 286 1.30 -27.43 13.51
C ASP A 286 2.23 -26.53 14.35
N GLY A 287 1.67 -25.46 14.92
CA GLY A 287 2.40 -24.49 15.76
C GLY A 287 3.27 -23.50 14.99
N ARG A 288 3.18 -23.43 13.65
CA ARG A 288 3.90 -22.47 12.81
C ARG A 288 2.94 -21.56 12.07
N ILE A 289 3.26 -20.27 11.99
CA ILE A 289 2.54 -19.34 11.11
C ILE A 289 2.95 -19.62 9.66
N VAL A 290 1.98 -19.91 8.80
CA VAL A 290 2.19 -20.20 7.38
C VAL A 290 1.63 -19.13 6.46
N ALA A 291 0.73 -18.27 6.95
CA ALA A 291 0.25 -17.09 6.24
C ALA A 291 -0.20 -16.01 7.21
N VAL A 292 -0.15 -14.75 6.77
CA VAL A 292 -0.69 -13.59 7.50
C VAL A 292 -1.40 -12.67 6.52
N GLY A 293 -2.69 -12.44 6.78
CA GLY A 293 -3.47 -11.36 6.18
C GLY A 293 -3.41 -10.12 7.06
N VAL A 294 -3.13 -8.95 6.47
CA VAL A 294 -3.24 -7.64 7.12
C VAL A 294 -4.58 -7.06 6.72
N LEU A 295 -5.47 -6.86 7.70
CA LEU A 295 -6.85 -6.46 7.49
C LEU A 295 -7.14 -5.15 8.22
N ASP A 296 -8.00 -4.33 7.64
CA ASP A 296 -8.68 -3.25 8.35
C ASP A 296 -10.14 -3.64 8.57
N ILE A 297 -10.59 -3.62 9.82
CA ILE A 297 -12.01 -3.76 10.17
C ILE A 297 -12.55 -2.35 10.37
N LEU A 298 -13.48 -1.96 9.51
CA LEU A 298 -14.05 -0.62 9.42
C LEU A 298 -15.58 -0.68 9.61
N PRO A 299 -16.23 0.47 9.87
CA PRO A 299 -17.67 0.50 10.16
C PRO A 299 -18.57 -0.22 9.16
N SER A 300 -18.20 -0.28 7.87
CA SER A 300 -19.01 -0.96 6.85
C SER A 300 -18.37 -2.19 6.21
N CYS A 301 -17.07 -2.43 6.47
CA CYS A 301 -16.36 -3.48 5.76
C CYS A 301 -15.18 -4.10 6.52
N VAL A 302 -14.82 -5.32 6.09
CA VAL A 302 -13.45 -5.83 6.24
C VAL A 302 -12.69 -5.50 4.96
N SER A 303 -11.55 -4.83 5.07
CA SER A 303 -10.69 -4.46 3.94
C SER A 303 -9.38 -5.22 3.97
N SER A 304 -9.10 -5.97 2.90
CA SER A 304 -7.84 -6.68 2.73
C SER A 304 -6.75 -5.69 2.30
N VAL A 305 -5.67 -5.61 3.07
CA VAL A 305 -4.53 -4.71 2.80
C VAL A 305 -3.39 -5.49 2.17
N TYR A 306 -2.91 -6.54 2.86
CA TYR A 306 -1.84 -7.41 2.38
C TYR A 306 -2.12 -8.86 2.73
N LEU A 307 -1.58 -9.75 1.92
CA LEU A 307 -1.45 -11.15 2.28
C LEU A 307 -0.07 -11.63 1.87
N TYR A 308 0.61 -12.30 2.78
CA TYR A 308 1.84 -13.01 2.51
C TYR A 308 1.80 -14.38 3.18
N TYR A 309 2.48 -15.34 2.56
CA TYR A 309 2.47 -16.72 3.01
C TYR A 309 3.79 -17.41 2.68
N HIS A 310 4.07 -18.47 3.42
CA HIS A 310 5.29 -19.24 3.25
C HIS A 310 5.28 -19.96 1.88
N PRO A 311 6.37 -19.86 1.09
CA PRO A 311 6.38 -20.30 -0.31
C PRO A 311 6.08 -21.77 -0.50
N ASP A 312 6.43 -22.63 0.47
CA ASP A 312 6.09 -24.06 0.46
C ASP A 312 4.60 -24.35 0.28
N PHE A 313 3.72 -23.37 0.54
CA PHE A 313 2.27 -23.51 0.41
C PHE A 313 1.70 -22.80 -0.83
N SER A 314 2.53 -22.37 -1.79
CA SER A 314 2.12 -21.73 -3.06
C SER A 314 1.04 -22.53 -3.79
N SER A 315 1.21 -23.85 -3.85
CA SER A 315 0.29 -24.75 -4.53
C SER A 315 -1.05 -24.91 -3.81
N LEU A 316 -1.28 -24.27 -2.66
CA LEU A 316 -2.58 -24.21 -1.97
C LEU A 316 -3.48 -23.05 -2.42
N SER A 317 -2.98 -22.11 -3.24
CA SER A 317 -3.70 -20.88 -3.64
C SER A 317 -4.22 -20.11 -2.41
N LEU A 318 -3.32 -19.83 -1.47
CA LEU A 318 -3.65 -19.25 -0.17
C LEU A 318 -4.33 -17.89 -0.25
N GLY A 319 -4.12 -17.09 -1.29
CA GLY A 319 -4.87 -15.83 -1.42
C GLY A 319 -6.35 -15.99 -1.73
N THR A 320 -6.73 -16.98 -2.56
CA THR A 320 -8.14 -17.27 -2.80
C THR A 320 -8.76 -17.83 -1.52
N TYR A 321 -8.03 -18.70 -0.81
CA TYR A 321 -8.47 -19.22 0.48
C TYR A 321 -8.64 -18.10 1.53
N SER A 322 -7.68 -17.17 1.62
CA SER A 322 -7.72 -16.02 2.53
C SER A 322 -8.94 -15.16 2.26
N ALA A 323 -9.17 -14.76 1.02
CA ALA A 323 -10.36 -13.98 0.65
C ALA A 323 -11.67 -14.69 1.02
N LEU A 324 -11.77 -16.02 0.87
CA LEU A 324 -12.96 -16.78 1.31
C LEU A 324 -13.13 -16.77 2.83
N ARG A 325 -12.02 -16.84 3.59
CA ARG A 325 -12.01 -16.71 5.05
C ARG A 325 -12.38 -15.30 5.50
N GLU A 326 -11.91 -14.26 4.81
CA GLU A 326 -12.22 -12.86 5.07
C GLU A 326 -13.69 -12.54 4.79
N ILE A 327 -14.27 -13.09 3.71
CA ILE A 327 -15.72 -13.02 3.46
C ILE A 327 -16.50 -13.71 4.58
N ALA A 328 -16.11 -14.92 4.97
CA ALA A 328 -16.77 -15.64 6.06
C ALA A 328 -16.68 -14.87 7.39
N PHE A 329 -15.52 -14.25 7.66
CA PHE A 329 -15.31 -13.41 8.83
C PHE A 329 -16.17 -12.15 8.79
N THR A 330 -16.28 -11.48 7.64
CA THR A 330 -17.19 -10.34 7.43
C THR A 330 -18.63 -10.73 7.80
N ARG A 331 -19.11 -11.91 7.38
CA ARG A 331 -20.45 -12.41 7.74
C ARG A 331 -20.62 -12.69 9.23
N GLN A 332 -19.55 -13.04 9.94
CA GLN A 332 -19.58 -13.24 11.39
C GLN A 332 -19.67 -11.89 12.10
N LEU A 333 -18.83 -10.92 11.73
CA LEU A 333 -18.84 -9.59 12.31
C LEU A 333 -20.17 -8.86 12.07
N GLN A 334 -20.79 -9.07 10.91
CA GLN A 334 -22.08 -8.49 10.57
C GLN A 334 -23.20 -8.84 11.57
N GLN A 335 -23.11 -10.00 12.23
CA GLN A 335 -24.09 -10.41 13.24
C GLN A 335 -24.08 -9.49 14.47
N GLN A 336 -22.95 -8.80 14.71
CA GLN A 336 -22.75 -7.86 15.79
C GLN A 336 -22.87 -6.40 15.31
N SER A 337 -22.38 -6.11 14.09
CA SER A 337 -22.43 -4.78 13.46
C SER A 337 -23.19 -4.84 12.13
N PRO A 338 -24.49 -4.49 12.08
CA PRO A 338 -25.32 -4.62 10.88
C PRO A 338 -24.83 -3.83 9.66
N LYS A 339 -24.08 -2.74 9.89
CA LYS A 339 -23.50 -1.91 8.83
C LYS A 339 -22.32 -2.60 8.13
N LEU A 340 -21.63 -3.51 8.82
CA LEU A 340 -20.44 -4.20 8.34
C LEU A 340 -20.82 -5.36 7.40
N ALA A 341 -21.21 -5.03 6.16
CA ALA A 341 -21.76 -5.99 5.21
C ALA A 341 -20.82 -6.32 4.03
N TYR A 342 -19.74 -5.56 3.87
CA TYR A 342 -18.91 -5.62 2.67
C TYR A 342 -17.50 -6.16 2.94
N TYR A 343 -16.95 -6.82 1.92
CA TYR A 343 -15.54 -7.23 1.91
C TYR A 343 -14.81 -6.49 0.78
N TYR A 344 -13.81 -5.69 1.12
CA TYR A 344 -13.06 -4.87 0.17
C TYR A 344 -11.79 -5.61 -0.23
N LEU A 345 -11.65 -5.91 -1.54
CA LEU A 345 -10.51 -6.67 -2.08
C LEU A 345 -9.36 -5.78 -2.55
N GLY A 346 -9.36 -4.50 -2.17
CA GLY A 346 -8.45 -3.49 -2.69
C GLY A 346 -8.89 -2.97 -4.06
N PHE A 347 -7.99 -3.00 -5.04
CA PHE A 347 -8.26 -2.53 -6.41
C PHE A 347 -8.49 -3.68 -7.39
N TYR A 348 -9.40 -3.47 -8.34
CA TYR A 348 -9.62 -4.22 -9.57
C TYR A 348 -9.02 -3.43 -10.73
N VAL A 349 -8.16 -4.08 -11.51
CA VAL A 349 -7.50 -3.48 -12.69
C VAL A 349 -7.87 -4.32 -13.90
N HIS A 350 -8.77 -3.80 -14.73
CA HIS A 350 -9.34 -4.56 -15.85
C HIS A 350 -8.29 -4.99 -16.88
N SER A 351 -7.33 -4.11 -17.18
CA SER A 351 -6.24 -4.36 -18.12
C SER A 351 -5.16 -5.30 -17.59
N CYS A 352 -5.21 -5.71 -16.32
CA CYS A 352 -4.21 -6.60 -15.71
C CYS A 352 -4.84 -7.96 -15.38
N PRO A 353 -4.52 -9.04 -16.11
CA PRO A 353 -5.06 -10.38 -15.87
C PRO A 353 -4.92 -10.84 -14.41
N LYS A 354 -3.77 -10.55 -13.77
CA LYS A 354 -3.48 -10.87 -12.36
C LYS A 354 -4.41 -10.18 -11.35
N MET A 355 -5.10 -9.12 -11.77
CA MET A 355 -6.02 -8.34 -10.94
C MET A 355 -7.49 -8.56 -11.31
N ARG A 356 -7.77 -9.16 -12.48
CA ARG A 356 -9.14 -9.44 -12.95
C ARG A 356 -9.87 -10.48 -12.09
N TYR A 357 -9.15 -11.37 -11.41
CA TYR A 357 -9.77 -12.43 -10.58
C TYR A 357 -10.68 -11.88 -9.48
N LYS A 358 -10.43 -10.66 -8.99
CA LYS A 358 -11.25 -10.04 -7.93
C LYS A 358 -12.70 -9.83 -8.37
N GLY A 359 -12.95 -9.73 -9.67
CA GLY A 359 -14.30 -9.66 -10.22
C GLY A 359 -15.10 -10.97 -10.11
N GLN A 360 -14.45 -12.08 -9.75
CA GLN A 360 -15.11 -13.39 -9.58
C GLN A 360 -15.79 -13.53 -8.21
N TYR A 361 -15.58 -12.60 -7.28
CA TYR A 361 -16.24 -12.58 -5.98
C TYR A 361 -17.59 -11.88 -6.09
N GLN A 362 -18.62 -12.64 -6.46
CA GLN A 362 -19.94 -12.10 -6.79
C GLN A 362 -20.99 -12.34 -5.68
N PRO A 363 -21.96 -11.40 -5.52
CA PRO A 363 -22.05 -10.14 -6.24
C PRO A 363 -21.01 -9.11 -5.75
N SER A 364 -20.49 -8.30 -6.68
CA SER A 364 -19.51 -7.25 -6.42
C SER A 364 -19.79 -5.98 -7.20
N ASP A 365 -19.34 -4.87 -6.62
CA ASP A 365 -19.46 -3.54 -7.19
C ASP A 365 -18.07 -2.95 -7.42
N LEU A 366 -17.96 -2.13 -8.46
CA LEU A 366 -16.86 -1.19 -8.66
C LEU A 366 -17.29 0.22 -8.27
N LEU A 367 -16.38 0.96 -7.64
CA LEU A 367 -16.58 2.36 -7.31
C LEU A 367 -16.37 3.23 -8.56
N CYS A 368 -17.37 4.04 -8.91
CA CYS A 368 -17.23 5.03 -9.97
C CYS A 368 -16.17 6.09 -9.58
N PRO A 369 -15.15 6.34 -10.41
CA PRO A 369 -14.05 7.24 -10.04
C PRO A 369 -14.44 8.72 -9.98
N GLU A 370 -15.61 9.09 -10.52
CA GLU A 370 -16.06 10.48 -10.60
C GLU A 370 -17.19 10.81 -9.62
N THR A 371 -18.13 9.89 -9.43
CA THR A 371 -19.31 10.10 -8.57
C THR A 371 -19.19 9.43 -7.20
N TYR A 372 -18.23 8.51 -7.04
CA TYR A 372 -18.08 7.66 -5.86
C TYR A 372 -19.32 6.82 -5.53
N THR A 373 -20.13 6.52 -6.55
CA THR A 373 -21.25 5.59 -6.44
C THR A 373 -20.82 4.17 -6.81
N TRP A 374 -21.42 3.19 -6.16
CA TRP A 374 -21.14 1.77 -6.39
C TRP A 374 -21.99 1.24 -7.54
N VAL A 375 -21.33 0.62 -8.53
CA VAL A 375 -21.98 0.07 -9.73
C VAL A 375 -21.61 -1.41 -9.85
N SER A 376 -22.60 -2.27 -10.07
CA SER A 376 -22.35 -3.72 -10.27
C SER A 376 -21.27 -3.94 -11.32
N ILE A 377 -20.31 -4.81 -11.02
CA ILE A 377 -19.19 -5.11 -11.92
C ILE A 377 -19.66 -5.60 -13.29
N GLU A 378 -20.79 -6.32 -13.34
CA GLU A 378 -21.37 -6.84 -14.58
C GLU A 378 -21.72 -5.72 -15.57
N ARG A 379 -22.17 -4.58 -15.04
CA ARG A 379 -22.48 -3.38 -15.83
C ARG A 379 -21.24 -2.58 -16.21
N CYS A 380 -20.18 -2.71 -15.43
CA CYS A 380 -18.92 -2.00 -15.64
C CYS A 380 -18.07 -2.66 -16.74
N ILE A 381 -18.03 -3.99 -16.80
CA ILE A 381 -17.15 -4.75 -17.70
C ILE A 381 -17.28 -4.32 -19.17
N PRO A 382 -18.48 -4.21 -19.78
CA PRO A 382 -18.60 -3.79 -21.18
C PRO A 382 -17.95 -2.44 -21.48
N ARG A 383 -17.98 -1.49 -20.53
CA ARG A 383 -17.32 -0.18 -20.67
C ARG A 383 -15.80 -0.31 -20.58
N LEU A 384 -15.33 -1.14 -19.66
CA LEU A 384 -13.90 -1.36 -19.42
C LEU A 384 -13.21 -2.15 -20.53
N GLU A 385 -13.94 -2.97 -21.28
CA GLU A 385 -13.45 -3.63 -22.50
C GLU A 385 -13.27 -2.62 -23.67
N ILE A 386 -14.03 -1.52 -23.69
CA ILE A 386 -13.91 -0.46 -24.70
C ILE A 386 -12.78 0.51 -24.34
N SER A 387 -12.70 0.91 -23.07
CA SER A 387 -11.71 1.86 -22.57
C SER A 387 -11.24 1.51 -21.17
N ALA A 388 -9.93 1.51 -20.97
CA ALA A 388 -9.32 1.24 -19.66
C ALA A 388 -9.82 2.19 -18.56
N TYR A 389 -9.97 3.48 -18.89
CA TYR A 389 -10.64 4.46 -18.04
C TYR A 389 -12.10 4.65 -18.51
N SER A 390 -13.05 4.52 -17.59
CA SER A 390 -14.46 4.76 -17.84
C SER A 390 -15.13 5.32 -16.58
N ARG A 391 -15.95 6.35 -16.76
CA ARG A 391 -16.98 6.71 -15.80
C ARG A 391 -17.99 5.56 -15.69
N LEU A 392 -18.22 5.05 -14.49
CA LEU A 392 -19.03 3.85 -14.28
C LEU A 392 -20.51 4.16 -14.02
N SER A 393 -20.84 5.32 -13.44
CA SER A 393 -22.24 5.74 -13.26
C SER A 393 -22.94 5.86 -14.62
N GLU A 394 -24.19 5.40 -14.70
CA GLU A 394 -25.05 5.53 -15.87
C GLU A 394 -25.71 6.91 -15.95
N ASN A 395 -25.87 7.59 -14.82
CA ASN A 395 -26.51 8.89 -14.77
C ASN A 395 -25.48 10.00 -15.09
N ALA A 396 -25.63 10.61 -16.26
CA ALA A 396 -24.77 11.72 -16.70
C ALA A 396 -24.89 12.97 -15.82
N HIS A 397 -26.02 13.15 -15.13
CA HIS A 397 -26.25 14.30 -14.25
C HIS A 397 -25.83 14.06 -12.80
N GLU A 398 -25.46 12.82 -12.45
CA GLU A 398 -25.00 12.51 -11.09
C GLU A 398 -23.58 13.07 -10.87
N GLY A 399 -23.39 13.88 -9.85
CA GLY A 399 -22.07 14.37 -9.45
C GLY A 399 -21.51 13.60 -8.27
N ASP A 400 -20.34 14.02 -7.79
CA ASP A 400 -19.90 13.67 -6.44
C ASP A 400 -20.84 14.31 -5.41
N ALA A 401 -21.55 13.48 -4.64
CA ALA A 401 -22.47 13.95 -3.60
C ALA A 401 -21.77 14.78 -2.50
N CYS A 402 -20.49 14.51 -2.27
CA CYS A 402 -19.64 15.21 -1.30
C CYS A 402 -18.69 16.20 -1.98
N VAL A 403 -19.02 16.69 -3.17
CA VAL A 403 -18.20 17.69 -3.89
C VAL A 403 -17.84 18.86 -2.99
N LEU A 404 -16.61 19.36 -3.12
CA LEU A 404 -16.14 20.55 -2.42
C LEU A 404 -16.98 21.76 -2.84
N LYS A 405 -17.57 22.48 -1.87
CA LYS A 405 -18.39 23.67 -2.07
C LYS A 405 -17.76 24.91 -1.43
N GLU A 406 -17.14 24.74 -0.27
CA GLU A 406 -16.62 25.84 0.53
C GLU A 406 -15.19 25.51 1.02
N LEU A 407 -14.19 25.94 0.25
CA LEU A 407 -12.77 25.76 0.59
C LEU A 407 -12.43 26.35 1.97
N GLY A 408 -13.08 27.46 2.35
CA GLY A 408 -12.84 28.15 3.61
C GLY A 408 -13.13 27.32 4.87
N ARG A 409 -13.95 26.25 4.76
CA ARG A 409 -14.32 25.38 5.88
C ARG A 409 -13.37 24.21 6.13
N VAL A 410 -12.43 23.95 5.20
CA VAL A 410 -11.44 22.88 5.35
C VAL A 410 -10.67 23.08 6.66
N LEU A 411 -10.56 22.04 7.49
CA LEU A 411 -9.86 22.16 8.77
C LEU A 411 -8.35 22.02 8.59
N VAL A 412 -7.63 22.99 9.14
CA VAL A 412 -6.16 23.06 9.11
C VAL A 412 -5.64 23.02 10.54
N LEU A 413 -4.59 22.23 10.75
CA LEU A 413 -3.79 22.23 11.97
C LEU A 413 -2.47 22.97 11.70
N HIS A 414 -2.33 24.16 12.25
CA HIS A 414 -1.13 24.99 12.11
C HIS A 414 -0.65 25.48 13.48
N ARG A 415 0.64 25.24 13.80
CA ARG A 415 1.26 25.61 15.09
C ARG A 415 0.40 25.21 16.30
N ARG A 416 -0.06 23.95 16.31
CA ARG A 416 -0.95 23.35 17.33
C ARG A 416 -2.35 23.97 17.45
N THR A 417 -2.72 24.90 16.57
CA THR A 417 -4.06 25.48 16.54
C THR A 417 -4.85 24.87 15.38
N VAL A 418 -6.06 24.39 15.69
CA VAL A 418 -7.03 23.96 14.68
C VAL A 418 -7.85 25.16 14.24
N MET A 419 -8.00 25.38 12.93
CA MET A 419 -8.84 26.45 12.40
C MET A 419 -9.32 26.15 10.98
N PRO A 420 -10.44 26.76 10.53
CA PRO A 420 -10.84 26.70 9.13
C PRO A 420 -9.81 27.37 8.22
N TYR A 421 -9.70 26.89 6.98
CA TYR A 421 -8.76 27.40 5.99
C TYR A 421 -8.94 28.90 5.74
N ALA A 422 -10.16 29.46 5.77
CA ALA A 422 -10.37 30.90 5.64
C ALA A 422 -9.70 31.73 6.77
N ALA A 423 -9.58 31.17 7.97
CA ALA A 423 -8.87 31.82 9.07
C ALA A 423 -7.35 31.64 8.93
N TYR A 424 -6.90 30.43 8.55
CA TYR A 424 -5.50 30.14 8.28
C TYR A 424 -4.95 31.01 7.14
N ALA A 425 -5.68 31.13 6.02
CA ALA A 425 -5.31 31.91 4.85
C ALA A 425 -5.07 33.39 5.15
N ARG A 426 -5.77 33.96 6.14
CA ARG A 426 -5.58 35.34 6.62
C ARG A 426 -4.38 35.50 7.54
N LYS A 427 -4.01 34.44 8.27
CA LYS A 427 -2.94 34.46 9.29
C LYS A 427 -1.57 34.03 8.75
N ARG A 428 -1.54 33.21 7.71
CA ARG A 428 -0.31 32.65 7.15
C ARG A 428 0.57 33.75 6.55
N LYS A 429 1.88 33.54 6.65
CA LYS A 429 2.91 34.36 6.00
C LYS A 429 3.64 33.46 5.01
N GLY A 430 3.67 33.81 3.72
CA GLY A 430 4.38 33.01 2.71
C GLY A 430 3.60 32.80 1.41
N SER A 431 3.98 31.76 0.66
CA SER A 431 3.44 31.42 -0.67
C SER A 431 1.99 30.96 -0.61
N ASN A 432 1.23 31.19 -1.69
CA ASN A 432 -0.16 30.74 -1.78
C ASN A 432 -0.25 29.20 -1.91
N ASP A 433 -0.88 28.51 -0.95
CA ASP A 433 -1.11 27.05 -0.95
C ASP A 433 -2.57 26.67 -1.31
N GLU A 434 -3.40 27.66 -1.68
CA GLU A 434 -4.83 27.49 -1.97
C GLU A 434 -5.12 26.39 -2.99
N LYS A 435 -4.36 26.33 -4.09
CA LYS A 435 -4.52 25.27 -5.11
C LYS A 435 -4.25 23.88 -4.57
N GLU A 436 -3.28 23.74 -3.67
CA GLU A 436 -2.95 22.45 -3.05
C GLU A 436 -4.05 22.03 -2.07
N VAL A 437 -4.55 22.97 -1.26
CA VAL A 437 -5.65 22.72 -0.32
C VAL A 437 -6.95 22.41 -1.07
N GLU A 438 -7.22 23.10 -2.18
CA GLU A 438 -8.36 22.83 -3.05
C GLU A 438 -8.28 21.44 -3.67
N GLN A 439 -7.11 21.04 -4.17
CA GLN A 439 -6.89 19.69 -4.69
C GLN A 439 -7.10 18.63 -3.61
N TYR A 440 -6.48 18.80 -2.45
CA TYR A 440 -6.67 17.92 -1.28
C TYR A 440 -8.15 17.78 -0.93
N ALA A 441 -8.83 18.91 -0.70
CA ALA A 441 -10.21 18.93 -0.23
C ALA A 441 -11.19 18.39 -1.29
N SER A 442 -10.91 18.59 -2.58
CA SER A 442 -11.69 18.01 -3.68
C SER A 442 -11.56 16.47 -3.72
N LEU A 443 -10.35 15.94 -3.49
CA LEU A 443 -10.13 14.49 -3.45
C LEU A 443 -10.81 13.82 -2.24
N LEU A 444 -10.85 14.53 -1.09
CA LEU A 444 -11.51 14.09 0.15
C LEU A 444 -13.02 14.26 0.14
N GLY A 445 -13.54 15.27 -0.55
CA GLY A 445 -14.91 15.74 -0.44
C GLY A 445 -15.11 16.62 0.81
N GLN A 446 -16.13 17.49 0.76
CA GLN A 446 -16.41 18.52 1.77
C GLN A 446 -16.49 17.93 3.18
N THR A 447 -17.28 16.86 3.38
CA THR A 447 -17.51 16.25 4.70
C THR A 447 -16.21 15.80 5.37
N CYS A 448 -15.34 15.12 4.62
CA CYS A 448 -14.05 14.67 5.16
C CYS A 448 -13.11 15.86 5.37
N ALA A 449 -13.10 16.83 4.46
CA ALA A 449 -12.23 18.01 4.56
C ALA A 449 -12.59 18.92 5.76
N GLU A 450 -13.83 18.86 6.24
CA GLU A 450 -14.30 19.54 7.47
C GLU A 450 -14.04 18.73 8.76
N ARG A 451 -13.56 17.49 8.67
CA ARG A 451 -13.32 16.61 9.84
C ARG A 451 -11.86 16.22 10.00
N ILE A 452 -11.16 15.96 8.90
CA ILE A 452 -9.75 15.57 8.85
C ILE A 452 -8.87 16.82 8.87
N LEU A 453 -7.97 16.90 9.85
CA LEU A 453 -7.06 18.03 10.02
C LEU A 453 -5.91 17.94 9.00
N LEU A 454 -5.85 18.92 8.11
CA LEU A 454 -4.72 19.11 7.22
C LEU A 454 -3.57 19.78 7.97
N TYR A 455 -2.48 19.06 8.18
CA TYR A 455 -1.29 19.57 8.84
C TYR A 455 -0.53 20.58 7.94
N ARG A 456 -0.19 21.73 8.54
CA ARG A 456 0.61 22.80 7.94
C ARG A 456 1.63 23.29 8.96
N ALA A 457 2.92 23.09 8.65
CA ALA A 457 4.03 23.50 9.51
C ALA A 457 4.07 25.02 9.76
#